data_AF-A0A7R9IKK1-F1
#
_entry.id   AF-A0A7R9IKK1-F1
#
_cell.length_a   1.000
_cell.length_b   1.000
_cell.length_c   1.000
_cell.angle_alpha   90.00
_cell.angle_beta   90.00
_cell.angle_gamma   90.00
#
_symmetry.space_group_name_H-M   'P 1'
#
loop_
_entity.id
_entity.type
_entity.pdbx_description
1 polymer ?
#
loop_
_entity_poly.entity_id
_entity_poly.type
_entity_poly.pdbx_seq_one_letter_code
_entity_poly.pdbx_strand_id
1 'polypeptide(L)'
;MKDLKKCLVPTATILGGPELHVDMGSTINLTCTIKYSPEPPAYIFWYHHDEVRNNLSVCASHTLLSLCCLPAYLTALLTACLTACLTLCLTACLTACLTLCLTACLTAFLNEFLSD
;
A
#
# COMPACT_ATOMS: atom_id res chain seq x y z
N MET A 1 -34.09 -11.66 -25.21
CA MET A 1 -34.66 -11.43 -23.87
C MET A 1 -33.50 -11.32 -22.92
N LYS A 2 -33.28 -10.14 -22.33
CA LYS A 2 -32.16 -9.86 -21.43
C LYS A 2 -32.34 -10.65 -20.15
N ASP A 3 -31.27 -11.29 -19.70
CA ASP A 3 -31.20 -12.10 -18.49
C ASP A 3 -31.89 -11.40 -17.32
N LEU A 4 -32.96 -12.01 -16.82
CA LEU A 4 -33.63 -11.57 -15.61
C LEU A 4 -32.65 -11.82 -14.46
N LYS A 5 -31.79 -10.82 -14.17
CA LYS A 5 -30.84 -10.86 -13.06
C LYS A 5 -31.68 -10.87 -11.78
N LYS A 6 -32.04 -12.07 -11.33
CA LYS A 6 -32.80 -12.28 -10.09
C LYS A 6 -32.01 -11.59 -8.99
N CYS A 7 -32.63 -10.64 -8.31
CA CYS A 7 -32.01 -9.91 -7.20
C CYS A 7 -31.85 -10.89 -6.04
N LEU A 8 -30.76 -11.64 -6.08
CA LEU A 8 -30.39 -12.56 -5.02
C LEU A 8 -29.70 -11.74 -3.94
N VAL A 9 -30.31 -11.74 -2.75
CA VAL A 9 -29.75 -11.07 -1.59
C VAL A 9 -28.69 -12.00 -0.98
N PRO A 10 -27.45 -11.54 -0.79
CA PRO A 10 -26.42 -12.35 -0.17
C PRO A 10 -26.86 -12.74 1.25
N THR A 11 -26.68 -14.00 1.60
CA THR A 11 -27.03 -14.53 2.93
C THR A 11 -25.76 -14.98 3.62
N ALA A 12 -25.50 -14.47 4.83
CA ALA A 12 -24.36 -14.84 5.65
C ALA A 12 -24.80 -15.70 6.84
N THR A 13 -24.11 -16.81 7.08
CA THR A 13 -24.38 -17.72 8.20
C THR A 13 -23.09 -18.17 8.85
N ILE A 14 -23.00 -18.11 10.18
CA ILE A 14 -21.88 -18.66 10.94
C ILE A 14 -22.15 -20.14 11.18
N LEU A 15 -21.18 -21.00 10.88
CA LEU A 15 -21.25 -22.44 11.15
C LEU A 15 -20.97 -22.69 12.63
N GLY A 16 -21.92 -23.35 13.29
CA GLY A 16 -21.94 -23.53 14.74
C GLY A 16 -23.33 -23.18 15.22
N GLY A 17 -24.11 -24.19 15.61
CA GLY A 17 -25.48 -24.00 16.08
C GLY A 17 -25.57 -23.16 17.37
N PRO A 18 -26.75 -23.08 18.01
CA PRO A 18 -26.93 -22.24 19.20
C PRO A 18 -26.09 -22.67 20.41
N GLU A 19 -25.51 -23.87 20.40
CA GLU A 19 -24.77 -24.45 21.51
C GLU A 19 -23.42 -24.97 21.03
N LEU A 20 -22.35 -24.30 21.44
CA LEU A 20 -20.97 -24.68 21.15
C LEU A 20 -20.26 -24.92 22.48
N HIS A 21 -19.98 -26.18 22.80
CA HIS A 21 -19.24 -26.57 23.99
C HIS A 21 -17.74 -26.48 23.71
N VAL A 22 -17.03 -25.68 24.50
CA VAL A 22 -15.61 -25.40 24.31
C VAL A 22 -14.89 -25.52 25.64
N ASP A 23 -13.78 -26.24 25.64
CA ASP A 23 -12.94 -26.37 26.83
C ASP A 23 -12.30 -25.02 27.20
N MET A 24 -12.15 -24.79 28.50
CA MET A 24 -11.54 -23.58 29.01
C MET A 24 -10.10 -23.43 28.52
N GLY A 25 -9.82 -22.34 27.79
CA GLY A 25 -8.50 -22.07 27.20
C GLY A 25 -8.34 -22.54 25.74
N SER A 26 -9.33 -23.24 25.17
CA SER A 26 -9.31 -23.64 23.76
C SER A 26 -9.64 -22.49 22.82
N THR A 27 -9.03 -22.51 21.63
CA THR A 27 -9.32 -21.54 20.57
C THR A 27 -10.59 -21.93 19.81
N ILE A 28 -11.50 -20.99 19.60
CA ILE A 28 -12.74 -21.19 18.86
C ILE A 28 -12.56 -20.73 17.40
N ASN A 29 -12.76 -21.64 16.44
CA ASN A 29 -12.72 -21.33 15.01
C ASN A 29 -14.13 -21.11 14.46
N LEU A 30 -14.52 -19.85 14.27
CA LEU A 30 -15.80 -19.49 13.65
C LEU A 30 -15.67 -19.42 12.13
N THR A 31 -16.58 -20.06 11.41
CA THR A 31 -16.60 -20.02 9.93
C THR A 31 -17.85 -19.29 9.45
N CYS A 32 -17.69 -18.19 8.72
CA CYS A 32 -18.80 -17.47 8.08
C CYS A 32 -18.94 -17.93 6.62
N THR A 33 -20.11 -18.45 6.25
CA THR A 33 -20.43 -18.86 4.87
C THR A 33 -21.36 -17.83 4.24
N ILE A 34 -20.97 -17.31 3.07
CA ILE A 34 -21.75 -16.32 2.30
C ILE A 34 -22.29 -16.98 1.04
N LYS A 35 -23.61 -16.97 0.87
CA LYS A 35 -24.30 -17.55 -0.30
C LYS A 35 -24.95 -16.47 -1.14
N TYR A 36 -25.15 -16.78 -2.42
CA TYR A 36 -25.87 -15.95 -3.38
C TYR A 36 -25.28 -14.56 -3.63
N SER A 37 -24.02 -14.36 -3.28
CA SER A 37 -23.28 -13.14 -3.64
C SER A 37 -22.76 -13.26 -5.07
N PRO A 38 -23.05 -12.31 -5.98
CA PRO A 38 -22.56 -12.34 -7.36
C PRO A 38 -21.05 -12.13 -7.44
N GLU A 39 -20.47 -11.42 -6.47
CA GLU A 39 -19.05 -11.13 -6.35
C GLU A 39 -18.58 -11.41 -4.91
N PRO A 40 -17.30 -11.75 -4.70
CA PRO A 40 -16.76 -11.91 -3.36
C PRO A 40 -16.78 -10.57 -2.60
N PRO A 41 -17.09 -10.55 -1.28
CA PRO A 41 -17.05 -9.33 -0.49
C PRO A 41 -15.64 -8.75 -0.45
N ALA A 42 -15.52 -7.42 -0.59
CA ALA A 42 -14.24 -6.73 -0.42
C ALA A 42 -13.73 -6.81 1.03
N TYR A 43 -14.64 -6.86 2.02
CA TYR A 43 -14.32 -6.87 3.44
C TYR A 43 -15.32 -7.72 4.25
N ILE A 44 -14.82 -8.34 5.32
CA ILE A 44 -15.61 -9.06 6.33
C ILE A 44 -15.18 -8.54 7.71
N PHE A 45 -16.13 -8.13 8.53
CA PHE A 45 -15.90 -7.65 9.89
C PHE A 45 -16.48 -8.64 10.90
N TRP A 46 -15.72 -8.95 11.94
CA TRP A 46 -16.16 -9.76 13.07
C TRP A 46 -16.43 -8.87 14.28
N TYR A 47 -17.61 -9.05 14.88
CA TYR A 47 -18.04 -8.32 16.07
C TYR A 47 -18.15 -9.28 17.24
N HIS A 48 -17.76 -8.79 18.42
CA HIS A 48 -17.94 -9.49 19.67
C HIS A 48 -18.33 -8.49 20.75
N HIS A 49 -19.53 -8.64 21.33
CA HIS A 49 -20.10 -7.69 22.30
C HIS A 49 -20.07 -6.25 21.76
N ASP A 50 -20.52 -6.05 20.52
CA ASP A 50 -20.60 -4.75 19.82
C ASP A 50 -19.26 -4.02 19.57
N GLU A 51 -18.14 -4.62 19.94
CA GLU A 51 -16.81 -4.15 19.55
C GLU A 51 -16.33 -4.85 18.28
N VAL A 52 -15.77 -4.06 17.35
CA VAL A 52 -15.04 -4.58 16.20
C VAL A 52 -13.73 -5.18 16.70
N ARG A 53 -13.59 -6.50 16.66
CA ARG A 53 -12.29 -7.13 16.88
C ARG A 53 -11.50 -7.07 15.58
N ASN A 54 -10.73 -6.00 15.40
CA ASN A 54 -9.77 -5.90 14.30
C ASN A 54 -8.52 -6.73 14.61
N ASN A 55 -8.63 -8.06 14.65
CA ASN A 55 -7.48 -8.86 14.27
C ASN A 55 -7.56 -9.01 12.76
N LEU A 56 -6.88 -8.12 12.04
CA LEU A 56 -6.75 -8.14 10.59
C LEU A 56 -6.35 -9.56 10.12
N SER A 57 -7.31 -10.42 9.82
CA SER A 57 -7.05 -11.73 9.24
C SER A 57 -6.99 -11.55 7.72
N VAL A 58 -5.98 -10.83 7.27
CA VAL A 58 -5.49 -10.99 5.91
C VAL A 58 -4.15 -11.69 6.02
N CYS A 59 -4.09 -12.86 5.39
CA CYS A 59 -2.93 -13.73 5.09
C CYS A 59 -2.98 -15.13 5.75
N ALA A 60 -4.00 -15.94 5.44
CA ALA A 60 -3.94 -17.40 5.57
C ALA A 60 -3.71 -18.11 4.21
N SER A 61 -3.16 -17.40 3.22
CA SER A 61 -2.70 -18.02 1.97
C SER A 61 -1.45 -17.32 1.47
N HIS A 62 -0.38 -18.10 1.26
CA HIS A 62 0.93 -17.65 0.76
C HIS A 62 0.84 -16.88 -0.58
N THR A 63 -0.24 -17.06 -1.34
CA THR A 63 -0.54 -16.34 -2.58
C THR A 63 -0.90 -14.86 -2.39
N LEU A 64 -1.43 -14.45 -1.23
CA LEU A 64 -1.86 -13.06 -0.97
C LEU A 64 -0.80 -12.17 -0.31
N LEU A 65 0.21 -12.76 0.34
CA LEU A 65 1.38 -12.03 0.87
C LEU A 65 2.14 -11.31 -0.25
N SER A 66 2.16 -11.92 -1.45
CA SER A 66 2.77 -11.34 -2.65
C SER A 66 2.00 -10.12 -3.17
N LEU A 67 0.66 -10.16 -3.16
CA LEU A 67 -0.17 -9.08 -3.72
C LEU A 67 -0.14 -7.78 -2.90
N CYS A 68 0.09 -7.85 -1.58
CA CYS A 68 0.20 -6.66 -0.74
C CYS A 68 1.62 -6.07 -0.68
N CYS A 69 2.66 -6.91 -0.75
CA CYS A 69 4.06 -6.46 -0.60
C CYS A 69 4.70 -6.00 -1.91
N LEU A 70 4.28 -6.54 -3.05
CA LEU A 70 4.81 -6.19 -4.36
C LEU A 70 4.59 -4.71 -4.75
N PRO A 71 3.39 -4.10 -4.56
CA PRO A 71 3.20 -2.68 -4.86
C PRO A 71 4.04 -1.79 -3.95
N ALA A 72 4.20 -2.14 -2.67
CA ALA A 72 5.05 -1.41 -1.72
C ALA A 72 6.55 -1.49 -2.09
N TYR A 73 7.03 -2.66 -2.51
CA TYR A 73 8.42 -2.84 -2.95
C TYR A 73 8.71 -2.10 -4.25
N LEU A 74 7.81 -2.19 -5.23
CA LEU A 74 7.96 -1.50 -6.51
C LEU A 74 7.91 0.02 -6.36
N THR A 75 7.01 0.54 -5.52
CA THR A 75 6.97 1.97 -5.20
C THR A 75 8.24 2.41 -4.49
N ALA A 76 8.72 1.68 -3.48
CA ALA A 76 9.97 2.02 -2.80
C ALA A 76 11.16 2.07 -3.77
N LEU A 77 11.31 1.07 -4.65
CA LEU A 77 12.37 1.04 -5.67
C LEU A 77 12.26 2.20 -6.66
N LEU A 78 11.07 2.42 -7.23
CA LEU A 78 10.86 3.48 -8.21
C LEU A 78 11.14 4.86 -7.61
N THR A 79 10.67 5.10 -6.38
CA THR A 79 10.84 6.38 -5.69
C THR A 79 12.31 6.61 -5.36
N ALA A 80 13.02 5.59 -4.87
CA ALA A 80 14.46 5.68 -4.60
C ALA A 80 15.27 5.94 -5.87
N CYS A 81 15.00 5.22 -6.97
CA CYS A 81 15.69 5.42 -8.24
C CYS A 81 15.42 6.82 -8.83
N LEU A 82 14.16 7.25 -8.86
CA LEU A 82 13.79 8.55 -9.42
C LEU A 82 14.37 9.70 -8.60
N THR A 83 14.29 9.63 -7.27
CA THR A 83 14.87 10.66 -6.39
C THR A 83 16.39 10.71 -6.50
N ALA A 84 17.09 9.56 -6.53
CA ALA A 84 18.54 9.53 -6.71
C ALA A 84 18.96 10.10 -8.08
N CYS A 85 18.33 9.69 -9.17
CA CYS A 85 18.66 10.21 -10.50
C CYS A 85 18.35 11.71 -10.62
N LEU A 86 17.18 12.16 -10.17
CA LEU A 86 16.79 13.56 -10.26
C LEU A 86 17.69 14.45 -9.40
N THR A 87 17.98 14.03 -8.16
CA THR A 87 18.86 14.78 -7.27
C THR A 87 20.28 14.85 -7.82
N LEU A 88 20.85 13.75 -8.29
CA LEU A 88 22.20 13.74 -8.85
C LEU A 88 22.30 14.62 -10.10
N CYS A 89 21.38 14.46 -11.06
CA CYS A 89 21.40 15.24 -12.30
C CYS A 89 21.17 16.73 -12.02
N LEU A 90 20.17 17.08 -11.21
CA LEU A 90 19.83 18.47 -10.93
C LEU A 90 20.94 19.15 -10.11
N THR A 91 21.47 18.50 -9.08
CA THR A 91 22.56 19.07 -8.27
C THR A 91 23.83 19.21 -9.07
N ALA A 92 24.23 18.20 -9.87
CA ALA A 92 25.42 18.28 -10.71
C ALA A 92 25.31 19.40 -11.77
N CYS A 93 24.19 19.47 -12.49
CA CYS A 93 23.98 20.53 -13.49
C CYS A 93 23.94 21.92 -12.86
N LEU A 94 23.20 22.09 -11.76
CA LEU A 94 23.08 23.39 -11.09
C LEU A 94 24.41 23.84 -10.49
N THR A 95 25.13 22.95 -9.80
CA THR A 95 26.44 23.26 -9.21
C THR A 95 27.48 23.56 -10.28
N ALA A 96 27.54 22.80 -11.37
CA ALA A 96 28.45 23.08 -12.48
C ALA A 96 28.15 24.44 -13.13
N CYS A 97 26.89 24.73 -13.47
CA CYS A 97 26.52 26.02 -14.05
C CYS A 97 26.83 27.18 -13.10
N LEU A 98 26.47 27.06 -11.81
CA LEU A 98 26.69 28.11 -10.83
C LEU A 98 28.20 28.36 -10.61
N THR A 99 28.99 27.29 -10.50
CA THR A 99 30.45 27.40 -10.31
C THR A 99 31.14 27.99 -11.54
N LEU A 100 30.79 27.55 -12.75
CA LEU A 100 31.32 28.11 -14.00
C LEU A 100 30.99 29.61 -14.12
N CYS A 101 29.73 29.98 -13.93
CA CYS A 101 29.30 31.38 -14.01
C CYS A 101 29.98 32.24 -12.94
N LEU A 102 29.97 31.81 -11.69
CA LEU A 102 30.56 32.56 -10.59
C LEU A 102 32.08 32.71 -10.75
N THR A 103 32.77 31.63 -11.16
CA THR A 103 34.21 31.65 -11.40
C THR A 103 34.55 32.58 -12.56
N ALA A 104 33.81 32.52 -13.67
CA ALA A 104 34.02 33.41 -14.81
C ALA A 104 33.80 34.89 -14.44
N CYS A 105 32.70 35.22 -13.76
CA CYS A 105 32.41 36.58 -13.32
C CYS A 105 33.46 37.11 -12.33
N LEU A 106 33.85 36.29 -11.35
CA LEU A 106 34.86 36.67 -10.36
C LEU A 106 36.23 36.84 -11.01
N THR A 107 36.60 35.94 -11.92
CA THR A 107 37.88 36.03 -12.65
C THR A 107 37.93 37.29 -13.50
N ALA A 108 36.84 37.64 -14.20
CA ALA A 108 36.77 38.87 -15.00
C ALA A 108 36.91 40.13 -14.13
N PHE A 109 36.17 40.21 -13.02
CA PHE A 109 36.23 41.33 -12.09
C PHE A 109 37.62 41.48 -11.44
N LEU A 110 38.23 40.36 -11.01
CA LEU A 110 39.57 40.37 -10.42
C LEU A 110 40.64 40.75 -11.45
N ASN A 111 40.53 40.28 -12.70
CA ASN A 111 41.47 40.68 -13.75
C ASN A 111 41.39 42.18 -14.05
N GLU A 112 40.19 42.76 -14.01
CA GLU A 112 39.98 44.19 -14.22
C GLU A 112 40.57 45.02 -13.08
N PHE A 113 40.39 44.60 -11.81
CA PHE A 113 40.92 45.29 -10.63
C PHE A 113 42.42 45.08 -10.34
N LEU A 114 43.02 43.98 -10.80
CA LEU A 114 44.45 43.67 -10.63
C LEU A 114 45.31 44.10 -11.83
N SER A 115 44.70 44.55 -12.92
CA SER A 115 45.39 45.11 -14.09
C SER A 115 45.42 46.65 -14.11
N ASP A 116 44.81 47.30 -13.12
CA ASP A 116 44.99 48.71 -12.75
C ASP A 116 45.91 48.84 -11.53
#